data_AF-A0A534M2L2-F1
#
_entry.id   AF-A0A534M2L2-F1
#
_cell.length_a   1.000
_cell.length_b   1.000
_cell.length_c   1.000
_cell.angle_alpha   90.00
_cell.angle_beta   90.00
_cell.angle_gamma   90.00
#
_symmetry.space_group_name_H-M   'P 1'
#
loop_
_entity.id
_entity.type
_entity.pdbx_description
1 polymer ?
#
loop_
_entity_poly.entity_id
_entity_poly.type
_entity_poly.pdbx_seq_one_letter_code
_entity_poly.pdbx_strand_id
1 'polypeptide(L)'
;MVDAVRASASKMQGMKAALDARAKELDALKAQLDSERQDLEKRAARLEGERRAIEGEGEEVRAARVSVDQDLATIRADRENLSAEQTRFQDALNDLAAREKALRQAERNVERLDHEMIGRMREAEAKFLAIVNREEELVNLQRDWLVAFETREQELRMITEQMHARHEESAELHQSLAHLESVFRDETDRLAAQRQELAAKEESLLEAQRYLATVIEAADIGPREAERPSPPPADEPPAPTESPSPPMPIVAPTGPKPVEAENSPEPEARPAVTRAEAMDRLTRAIEAWKRARDSGRNVGEMRNALKLAKDAVQAGKYESAIRLATEVLDDLRSAVIAR
;
A
#
# COMPACT_ATOMS: atom_id res chain seq x y z
N MET A 1 15.81 166.20 61.87
CA MET A 1 14.86 165.07 62.09
C MET A 1 14.22 164.56 60.80
N VAL A 2 13.82 165.43 59.86
CA VAL A 2 13.13 165.01 58.62
C VAL A 2 13.98 164.10 57.72
N ASP A 3 15.29 164.35 57.58
CA ASP A 3 16.16 163.54 56.70
C ASP A 3 16.46 162.13 57.23
N ALA A 4 16.54 161.95 58.56
CA ALA A 4 16.74 160.64 59.19
C ALA A 4 15.49 159.75 59.07
N VAL A 5 14.30 160.33 59.18
CA VAL A 5 13.02 159.64 58.95
C VAL A 5 12.90 159.26 57.47
N ARG A 6 13.31 160.13 56.55
CA ARG A 6 13.35 159.83 55.10
C ARG A 6 14.32 158.69 54.76
N ALA A 7 15.53 158.68 55.34
CA ALA A 7 16.50 157.61 55.17
C ALA A 7 16.00 156.26 55.76
N SER A 8 15.34 156.29 56.93
CA SER A 8 14.71 155.12 57.53
C SER A 8 13.54 154.61 56.69
N ALA A 9 12.73 155.50 56.14
CA ALA A 9 11.62 155.16 55.24
C ALA A 9 12.14 154.52 53.95
N SER A 10 13.19 155.07 53.32
CA SER A 10 13.85 154.46 52.16
C SER A 10 14.46 153.09 52.47
N LYS A 11 15.07 152.91 53.66
CA LYS A 11 15.61 151.61 54.09
C LYS A 11 14.52 150.57 54.31
N MET A 12 13.40 150.95 54.94
CA MET A 12 12.23 150.07 55.06
C MET A 12 11.60 149.75 53.70
N GLN A 13 11.54 150.72 52.78
CA GLN A 13 11.08 150.49 51.41
C GLN A 13 11.98 149.50 50.66
N GLY A 14 13.30 149.64 50.79
CA GLY A 14 14.26 148.70 50.20
C GLY A 14 14.15 147.29 50.80
N MET A 15 13.96 147.19 52.11
CA MET A 15 13.77 145.91 52.80
C MET A 15 12.44 145.24 52.44
N LYS A 16 11.38 146.04 52.26
CA LYS A 16 10.09 145.58 51.73
C LYS A 16 10.24 145.06 50.30
N ALA A 17 10.93 145.80 49.42
CA ALA A 17 11.19 145.38 48.06
C ALA A 17 12.01 144.07 47.99
N ALA A 18 12.98 143.88 48.89
CA ALA A 18 13.76 142.64 48.99
C ALA A 18 12.93 141.46 49.52
N LEU A 19 12.02 141.68 50.48
CA LEU A 19 11.09 140.66 50.94
C LEU A 19 10.07 140.28 49.86
N ASP A 20 9.55 141.26 49.12
CA ASP A 20 8.65 141.03 47.99
C ASP A 20 9.36 140.26 46.86
N ALA A 21 10.65 140.56 46.62
CA ALA A 21 11.47 139.79 45.68
C ALA A 21 11.68 138.34 46.14
N ARG A 22 12.03 138.12 47.42
CA ARG A 22 12.15 136.78 48.01
C ARG A 22 10.83 136.01 48.01
N ALA A 23 9.70 136.68 48.25
CA ALA A 23 8.38 136.04 48.17
C ALA A 23 8.12 135.53 46.74
N LYS A 24 8.41 136.35 45.72
CA LYS A 24 8.31 135.95 44.31
C LYS A 24 9.25 134.79 43.96
N GLU A 25 10.48 134.80 44.46
CA GLU A 25 11.43 133.70 44.27
C GLU A 25 10.92 132.39 44.91
N LEU A 26 10.38 132.46 46.13
CA LEU A 26 9.78 131.30 46.79
C LEU A 26 8.57 130.77 46.05
N ASP A 27 7.71 131.65 45.52
CA ASP A 27 6.56 131.25 44.73
C ASP A 27 6.98 130.61 43.40
N ALA A 28 8.04 131.14 42.75
CA ALA A 28 8.63 130.54 41.57
C ALA A 28 9.22 129.15 41.85
N LEU A 29 9.95 128.98 42.96
CA LEU A 29 10.50 127.69 43.37
C LEU A 29 9.41 126.67 43.72
N LYS A 30 8.33 127.09 44.40
CA LYS A 30 7.17 126.23 44.67
C LYS A 30 6.53 125.76 43.36
N ALA A 31 6.28 126.68 42.44
CA ALA A 31 5.72 126.35 41.13
C ALA A 31 6.61 125.36 40.36
N GLN A 32 7.93 125.53 40.43
CA GLN A 32 8.89 124.60 39.83
C GLN A 32 8.81 123.21 40.50
N LEU A 33 8.83 123.14 41.82
CA LEU A 33 8.77 121.87 42.56
C LEU A 33 7.44 121.13 42.32
N ASP A 34 6.33 121.86 42.23
CA ASP A 34 5.03 121.29 41.85
C ASP A 34 5.03 120.78 40.40
N SER A 35 5.69 121.48 39.47
CA SER A 35 5.85 120.99 38.10
C SER A 35 6.70 119.72 38.02
N GLU A 36 7.80 119.65 38.76
CA GLU A 36 8.68 118.47 38.83
C GLU A 36 7.95 117.28 39.47
N ARG A 37 7.15 117.52 40.52
CA ARG A 37 6.30 116.50 41.13
C ARG A 37 5.28 115.94 40.13
N GLN A 38 4.57 116.81 39.41
CA GLN A 38 3.61 116.36 38.39
C GLN A 38 4.28 115.56 37.27
N ASP A 39 5.50 115.92 36.87
CA ASP A 39 6.22 115.19 35.84
C ASP A 39 6.75 113.83 36.35
N LEU A 40 7.18 113.74 37.60
CA LEU A 40 7.52 112.46 38.24
C LEU A 40 6.29 111.57 38.38
N GLU A 41 5.13 112.10 38.77
CA GLU A 41 3.87 111.35 38.85
C GLU A 41 3.45 110.81 37.47
N LYS A 42 3.55 111.63 36.41
CA LYS A 42 3.30 111.17 35.04
C LYS A 42 4.25 110.06 34.62
N ARG A 43 5.54 110.16 34.97
CA ARG A 43 6.53 109.12 34.68
C ARG A 43 6.26 107.84 35.46
N ALA A 44 5.91 107.93 36.73
CA ALA A 44 5.53 106.78 37.56
C ALA A 44 4.31 106.06 36.99
N ALA A 45 3.25 106.80 36.63
CA ALA A 45 2.06 106.24 36.00
C ALA A 45 2.36 105.53 34.67
N ARG A 46 3.29 106.08 33.86
CA ARG A 46 3.76 105.42 32.62
C ARG A 46 4.50 104.12 32.91
N LEU A 47 5.46 104.12 33.82
CA LEU A 47 6.22 102.92 34.20
C LEU A 47 5.32 101.84 34.82
N GLU A 48 4.32 102.21 35.60
CA GLU A 48 3.32 101.26 36.11
C GLU A 48 2.48 100.65 34.99
N GLY A 49 2.11 101.46 33.98
CA GLY A 49 1.43 100.98 32.77
C GLY A 49 2.28 99.98 31.99
N GLU A 50 3.55 100.31 31.75
CA GLU A 50 4.52 99.44 31.08
C GLU A 50 4.76 98.14 31.87
N ARG A 51 4.92 98.23 33.19
CA ARG A 51 5.08 97.05 34.07
C ARG A 51 3.89 96.10 33.94
N ARG A 52 2.65 96.62 33.96
CA ARG A 52 1.44 95.79 33.79
C ARG A 52 1.36 95.17 32.40
N ALA A 53 1.79 95.89 31.35
CA ALA A 53 1.84 95.34 29.99
C ALA A 53 2.84 94.18 29.89
N ILE A 54 4.06 94.35 30.44
CA ILE A 54 5.08 93.29 30.46
C ILE A 54 4.60 92.08 31.28
N GLU A 55 3.91 92.29 32.40
CA GLU A 55 3.31 91.20 33.18
C GLU A 55 2.26 90.43 32.36
N GLY A 56 1.41 91.13 31.61
CA GLY A 56 0.44 90.53 30.70
C GLY A 56 1.10 89.71 29.58
N GLU A 57 2.07 90.29 28.87
CA GLU A 57 2.85 89.58 27.85
C GLU A 57 3.56 88.35 28.44
N GLY A 58 4.08 88.46 29.66
CA GLY A 58 4.72 87.35 30.37
C GLY A 58 3.76 86.23 30.75
N GLU A 59 2.49 86.53 31.02
CA GLU A 59 1.44 85.52 31.21
C GLU A 59 1.06 84.84 29.89
N GLU A 60 0.90 85.61 28.81
CA GLU A 60 0.61 85.07 27.48
C GLU A 60 1.72 84.14 26.99
N VAL A 61 2.99 84.53 27.14
CA VAL A 61 4.14 83.67 26.79
C VAL A 61 4.16 82.40 27.63
N ARG A 62 3.83 82.47 28.92
CA ARG A 62 3.73 81.28 29.78
C ARG A 62 2.61 80.35 29.33
N ALA A 63 1.44 80.89 29.00
CA ALA A 63 0.33 80.11 28.48
C ALA A 63 0.67 79.45 27.14
N ALA A 64 1.31 80.19 26.22
CA ALA A 64 1.76 79.66 24.94
C ALA A 64 2.79 78.53 25.10
N ARG A 65 3.74 78.67 26.03
CA ARG A 65 4.71 77.59 26.33
C ARG A 65 4.02 76.32 26.82
N VAL A 66 3.06 76.44 27.74
CA VAL A 66 2.30 75.29 28.24
C VAL A 66 1.52 74.61 27.11
N SER A 67 0.91 75.37 26.20
CA SER A 67 0.23 74.81 25.02
C SER A 67 1.20 74.03 24.12
N VAL A 68 2.37 74.61 23.83
CA VAL A 68 3.39 73.95 22.99
C VAL A 68 3.90 72.67 23.67
N ASP A 69 4.10 72.68 24.98
CA ASP A 69 4.53 71.48 25.72
C ASP A 69 3.48 70.36 25.65
N GLN A 70 2.19 70.71 25.68
CA GLN A 70 1.09 69.77 25.49
C GLN A 70 1.05 69.21 24.05
N ASP A 71 1.22 70.05 23.04
CA ASP A 71 1.28 69.62 21.64
C ASP A 71 2.48 68.69 21.40
N LEU A 72 3.65 69.02 21.96
CA LEU A 72 4.85 68.18 21.89
C LEU A 72 4.66 66.84 22.58
N ALA A 73 3.97 66.81 23.72
CA ALA A 73 3.64 65.56 24.40
C ALA A 73 2.72 64.67 23.53
N THR A 74 1.73 65.28 22.88
CA THR A 74 0.82 64.58 21.96
C THR A 74 1.55 64.02 20.75
N ILE A 75 2.40 64.81 20.10
CA ILE A 75 3.22 64.37 18.96
C ILE A 75 4.16 63.21 19.34
N ARG A 76 4.71 63.22 20.56
CA ARG A 76 5.55 62.12 21.06
C ARG A 76 4.74 60.83 21.21
N ALA A 77 3.55 60.91 21.81
CA ALA A 77 2.67 59.76 21.95
C ALA A 77 2.25 59.19 20.58
N ASP A 78 1.89 60.05 19.63
CA ASP A 78 1.54 59.63 18.27
C ASP A 78 2.71 58.98 17.55
N ARG A 79 3.93 59.50 17.72
CA ARG A 79 5.14 58.90 17.16
C ARG A 79 5.43 57.52 17.75
N GLU A 80 5.25 57.34 19.05
CA GLU A 80 5.38 56.04 19.71
C GLU A 80 4.35 55.04 19.17
N ASN A 81 3.09 55.47 19.03
CA ASN A 81 2.02 54.65 18.44
C ASN A 81 2.34 54.25 17.00
N LEU A 82 2.78 55.19 16.16
CA LEU A 82 3.17 54.92 14.78
C LEU A 82 4.34 53.93 14.71
N SER A 83 5.32 54.05 15.61
CA SER A 83 6.44 53.11 15.68
C SER A 83 5.97 51.71 16.08
N ALA A 84 5.04 51.59 17.02
CA ALA A 84 4.45 50.32 17.41
C ALA A 84 3.65 49.70 16.25
N GLU A 85 2.87 50.49 15.52
CA GLU A 85 2.17 50.02 14.32
C GLU A 85 3.15 49.56 13.23
N GLN A 86 4.24 50.29 12.99
CA GLN A 86 5.28 49.90 12.05
C GLN A 86 5.87 48.52 12.41
N THR A 87 6.16 48.26 13.69
CA THR A 87 6.64 46.95 14.12
C THR A 87 5.60 45.84 13.88
N ARG A 88 4.33 46.11 14.17
CA ARG A 88 3.23 45.15 13.90
C ARG A 88 3.09 44.85 12.40
N PHE A 89 3.22 45.86 11.54
CA PHE A 89 3.21 45.65 10.09
C PHE A 89 4.41 44.83 9.64
N GLN A 90 5.60 45.09 10.19
CA GLN A 90 6.79 44.31 9.88
C GLN A 90 6.64 42.84 10.27
N ASP A 91 6.07 42.57 11.46
CA ASP A 91 5.79 41.21 11.92
C ASP A 91 4.74 40.53 11.03
N ALA A 92 3.68 41.24 10.65
CA ALA A 92 2.66 40.72 9.73
C ALA A 92 3.24 40.37 8.34
N LEU A 93 4.19 41.16 7.83
CA LEU A 93 4.90 40.85 6.59
C LEU A 93 5.77 39.60 6.72
N ASN A 94 6.48 39.46 7.83
CA ASN A 94 7.30 38.27 8.11
C ASN A 94 6.42 37.00 8.21
N ASP A 95 5.28 37.10 8.90
CA ASP A 95 4.29 36.03 9.00
C ASP A 95 3.70 35.65 7.63
N LEU A 96 3.38 36.65 6.79
CA LEU A 96 2.89 36.41 5.44
C LEU A 96 3.94 35.68 4.60
N ALA A 97 5.20 36.11 4.64
CA ALA A 97 6.30 35.46 3.94
C ALA A 97 6.51 34.00 4.41
N ALA A 98 6.40 33.76 5.72
CA ALA A 98 6.48 32.40 6.27
C ALA A 98 5.32 31.52 5.80
N ARG A 99 4.09 32.06 5.77
CA ARG A 99 2.90 31.37 5.24
C ARG A 99 3.04 31.06 3.75
N GLU A 100 3.54 32.00 2.96
CA GLU A 100 3.76 31.82 1.52
C GLU A 100 4.78 30.70 1.24
N LYS A 101 5.86 30.63 2.04
CA LYS A 101 6.83 29.53 1.96
C LYS A 101 6.20 28.19 2.34
N ALA A 102 5.36 28.16 3.37
CA ALA A 102 4.65 26.95 3.80
C ALA A 102 3.66 26.47 2.72
N LEU A 103 2.92 27.39 2.09
CA LEU A 103 2.01 27.09 0.99
C LEU A 103 2.76 26.51 -0.22
N ARG A 104 3.86 27.14 -0.64
CA ARG A 104 4.69 26.60 -1.73
C ARG A 104 5.21 25.19 -1.44
N GLN A 105 5.56 24.90 -0.18
CA GLN A 105 6.00 23.56 0.19
C GLN A 105 4.84 22.56 0.18
N ALA A 106 3.64 22.98 0.60
CA ALA A 106 2.44 22.16 0.51
C ALA A 106 2.06 21.86 -0.94
N GLU A 107 2.13 22.86 -1.84
CA GLU A 107 1.90 22.70 -3.28
C GLU A 107 2.83 21.64 -3.89
N ARG A 108 4.15 21.75 -3.66
CA ARG A 108 5.13 20.74 -4.12
C ARG A 108 4.85 19.35 -3.57
N ASN A 109 4.38 19.26 -2.32
CA ASN A 109 4.03 17.97 -1.73
C ASN A 109 2.80 17.35 -2.41
N VAL A 110 1.80 18.17 -2.76
CA VAL A 110 0.63 17.73 -3.51
C VAL A 110 1.04 17.27 -4.91
N GLU A 111 1.86 18.04 -5.62
CA GLU A 111 2.40 17.66 -6.93
C GLU A 111 3.14 16.31 -6.86
N ARG A 112 4.00 16.11 -5.86
CA ARG A 112 4.69 14.83 -5.66
C ARG A 112 3.71 13.68 -5.44
N LEU A 113 2.72 13.86 -4.58
CA LEU A 113 1.72 12.83 -4.29
C LEU A 113 0.87 12.50 -5.53
N ASP A 114 0.56 13.49 -6.35
CA ASP A 114 -0.16 13.28 -7.61
C ASP A 114 0.65 12.42 -8.58
N HIS A 115 1.95 12.74 -8.76
CA HIS A 115 2.86 11.92 -9.57
C HIS A 115 2.98 10.49 -9.04
N GLU A 116 3.07 10.31 -7.72
CA GLU A 116 3.12 8.99 -7.08
C GLU A 116 1.82 8.20 -7.28
N MET A 117 0.66 8.86 -7.19
CA MET A 117 -0.64 8.24 -7.41
C MET A 117 -0.81 7.81 -8.86
N ILE A 118 -0.50 8.70 -9.81
CA ILE A 118 -0.52 8.38 -11.25
C ILE A 118 0.43 7.22 -11.55
N GLY A 119 1.63 7.20 -10.96
CA GLY A 119 2.58 6.10 -11.07
C GLY A 119 1.98 4.77 -10.60
N ARG A 120 1.39 4.74 -9.40
CA ARG A 120 0.74 3.54 -8.86
C ARG A 120 -0.45 3.07 -9.69
N MET A 121 -1.24 4.00 -10.23
CA MET A 121 -2.36 3.65 -11.11
C MET A 121 -1.88 2.99 -12.40
N ARG A 122 -0.83 3.52 -13.04
CA ARG A 122 -0.21 2.91 -14.23
C ARG A 122 0.39 1.54 -13.94
N GLU A 123 1.06 1.39 -12.80
CA GLU A 123 1.57 0.08 -12.36
C GLU A 123 0.46 -0.94 -12.11
N ALA A 124 -0.66 -0.50 -11.52
CA ALA A 124 -1.82 -1.35 -11.32
C ALA A 124 -2.46 -1.77 -12.66
N GLU A 125 -2.63 -0.82 -13.57
CA GLU A 125 -3.14 -1.08 -14.93
C GLU A 125 -2.27 -2.08 -15.68
N ALA A 126 -0.94 -1.94 -15.63
CA ALA A 126 -0.01 -2.89 -16.23
C ALA A 126 -0.12 -4.30 -15.63
N LYS A 127 -0.32 -4.41 -14.31
CA LYS A 127 -0.55 -5.70 -13.64
C LYS A 127 -1.87 -6.34 -14.05
N PHE A 128 -2.95 -5.55 -14.16
CA PHE A 128 -4.23 -6.05 -14.66
C PHE A 128 -4.11 -6.58 -16.09
N LEU A 129 -3.43 -5.83 -16.97
CA LEU A 129 -3.21 -6.28 -18.34
C LEU A 129 -2.40 -7.60 -18.39
N ALA A 130 -1.38 -7.74 -17.55
CA ALA A 130 -0.61 -8.97 -17.45
C ALA A 130 -1.45 -10.17 -16.96
N ILE A 131 -2.38 -9.95 -16.02
CA ILE A 131 -3.31 -10.98 -15.56
C ILE A 131 -4.26 -11.38 -16.68
N VAL A 132 -4.85 -10.42 -17.39
CA VAL A 132 -5.76 -10.68 -18.51
C VAL A 132 -5.06 -11.48 -19.61
N ASN A 133 -3.84 -11.11 -20.00
CA ASN A 133 -3.07 -11.87 -21.00
C ASN A 133 -2.81 -13.30 -20.53
N ARG A 134 -2.44 -13.50 -19.26
CA ARG A 134 -2.24 -14.84 -18.70
C ARG A 134 -3.53 -15.66 -18.68
N GLU A 135 -4.67 -15.04 -18.37
CA GLU A 135 -5.98 -15.72 -18.40
C GLU A 135 -6.35 -16.13 -19.83
N GLU A 136 -6.09 -15.27 -20.81
CA GLU A 136 -6.30 -15.59 -22.23
C GLU A 136 -5.43 -16.78 -22.67
N GLU A 137 -4.15 -16.81 -22.27
CA GLU A 137 -3.26 -17.96 -22.53
C GLU A 137 -3.80 -19.26 -21.93
N LEU A 138 -4.31 -19.23 -20.70
CA LEU A 138 -4.90 -20.41 -20.05
C LEU A 138 -6.16 -20.89 -20.77
N VAL A 139 -7.02 -19.97 -21.23
CA VAL A 139 -8.21 -20.30 -22.01
C VAL A 139 -7.84 -20.93 -23.35
N ASN A 140 -6.82 -20.39 -24.03
CA ASN A 140 -6.33 -20.95 -25.28
C ASN A 140 -5.76 -22.36 -25.06
N LEU A 141 -4.95 -22.57 -24.02
CA LEU A 141 -4.47 -23.90 -23.65
C LEU A 141 -5.64 -24.86 -23.38
N GLN A 142 -6.63 -24.47 -22.58
CA GLN A 142 -7.80 -25.31 -22.32
C GLN A 142 -8.55 -25.68 -23.61
N ARG A 143 -8.69 -24.74 -24.54
CA ARG A 143 -9.28 -25.00 -25.86
C ARG A 143 -8.44 -26.01 -26.65
N ASP A 144 -7.13 -25.85 -26.69
CA ASP A 144 -6.22 -26.77 -27.40
C ASP A 144 -6.29 -28.19 -26.82
N TRP A 145 -6.34 -28.32 -25.48
CA TRP A 145 -6.52 -29.60 -24.81
C TRP A 145 -7.85 -30.27 -25.16
N LEU A 146 -8.94 -29.50 -25.21
CA LEU A 146 -10.26 -30.03 -25.62
C LEU A 146 -10.21 -30.55 -27.06
N VAL A 147 -9.66 -29.78 -27.99
CA VAL A 147 -9.52 -30.19 -29.40
C VAL A 147 -8.64 -31.43 -29.53
N ALA A 148 -7.53 -31.51 -28.80
CA ALA A 148 -6.67 -32.69 -28.79
C ALA A 148 -7.39 -33.92 -28.24
N PHE A 149 -8.20 -33.75 -27.18
CA PHE A 149 -9.00 -34.84 -26.60
C PHE A 149 -10.10 -35.32 -27.55
N GLU A 150 -10.85 -34.41 -28.17
CA GLU A 150 -11.85 -34.73 -29.18
C GLU A 150 -11.24 -35.49 -30.37
N THR A 151 -10.05 -35.07 -30.82
CA THR A 151 -9.31 -35.75 -31.89
C THR A 151 -8.93 -37.16 -31.47
N ARG A 152 -8.38 -37.34 -30.26
CA ARG A 152 -8.02 -38.65 -29.69
C ARG A 152 -9.24 -39.56 -29.55
N GLU A 153 -10.38 -39.01 -29.12
CA GLU A 153 -11.62 -39.77 -29.00
C GLU A 153 -12.13 -40.25 -30.37
N GLN A 154 -12.06 -39.40 -31.39
CA GLN A 154 -12.39 -39.78 -32.77
C GLN A 154 -11.48 -40.90 -33.28
N GLU A 155 -10.16 -40.82 -33.04
CA GLU A 155 -9.21 -41.88 -33.38
C GLU A 155 -9.57 -43.21 -32.70
N LEU A 156 -9.90 -43.18 -31.40
CA LEU A 156 -10.29 -44.39 -30.66
C LEU A 156 -11.60 -44.99 -31.16
N ARG A 157 -12.59 -44.15 -31.50
CA ARG A 157 -13.84 -44.61 -32.14
C ARG A 157 -13.54 -45.29 -33.47
N MET A 158 -12.71 -44.68 -34.32
CA MET A 158 -12.29 -45.27 -35.60
C MET A 158 -11.58 -46.62 -35.41
N ILE A 159 -10.68 -46.74 -34.44
CA ILE A 159 -9.99 -48.02 -34.13
C ILE A 159 -11.00 -49.08 -33.68
N THR A 160 -11.98 -48.70 -32.86
CA THR A 160 -13.00 -49.61 -32.34
C THR A 160 -13.92 -50.10 -33.46
N GLU A 161 -14.34 -49.22 -34.36
CA GLU A 161 -15.10 -49.56 -35.56
C GLU A 161 -14.32 -50.52 -36.46
N GLN A 162 -13.03 -50.25 -36.70
CA GLN A 162 -12.15 -51.15 -37.47
C GLN A 162 -11.97 -52.52 -36.80
N MET A 163 -11.85 -52.55 -35.46
CA MET A 163 -11.74 -53.80 -34.70
C MET A 163 -13.02 -54.63 -34.80
N HIS A 164 -14.19 -53.99 -34.69
CA HIS A 164 -15.48 -54.64 -34.89
C HIS A 164 -15.62 -55.21 -36.30
N ALA A 165 -15.30 -54.44 -37.34
CA ALA A 165 -15.32 -54.92 -38.72
C ALA A 165 -14.44 -56.16 -38.93
N ARG A 166 -13.20 -56.14 -38.41
CA ARG A 166 -12.31 -57.32 -38.46
C ARG A 166 -12.86 -58.52 -37.69
N HIS A 167 -13.53 -58.29 -36.56
CA HIS A 167 -14.18 -59.36 -35.80
C HIS A 167 -15.36 -59.96 -36.54
N GLU A 168 -16.17 -59.15 -37.22
CA GLU A 168 -17.25 -59.61 -38.09
C GLU A 168 -16.71 -60.44 -39.24
N GLU A 169 -15.68 -59.95 -39.95
CA GLU A 169 -14.98 -60.73 -41.00
C GLU A 169 -14.44 -62.06 -40.46
N SER A 170 -13.80 -62.05 -39.28
CA SER A 170 -13.31 -63.28 -38.64
C SER A 170 -14.45 -64.21 -38.24
N ALA A 171 -15.60 -63.69 -37.81
CA ALA A 171 -16.76 -64.48 -37.43
C ALA A 171 -17.40 -65.13 -38.67
N GLU A 172 -17.49 -64.41 -39.79
CA GLU A 172 -17.92 -64.96 -41.09
C GLU A 172 -16.98 -66.08 -41.55
N LEU A 173 -15.67 -65.88 -41.44
CA LEU A 173 -14.68 -66.92 -41.73
C LEU A 173 -14.88 -68.16 -40.83
N HIS A 174 -15.06 -67.97 -39.52
CA HIS A 174 -15.34 -69.09 -38.61
C HIS A 174 -16.64 -69.82 -38.94
N GLN A 175 -17.71 -69.09 -39.33
CA GLN A 175 -18.95 -69.71 -39.78
C GLN A 175 -18.74 -70.51 -41.08
N SER A 176 -17.94 -70.01 -42.02
CA SER A 176 -17.59 -70.72 -43.25
C SER A 176 -16.80 -72.01 -42.99
N LEU A 177 -15.85 -71.96 -42.04
CA LEU A 177 -15.09 -73.14 -41.61
C LEU A 177 -15.98 -74.17 -40.92
N ALA A 178 -16.86 -73.74 -40.00
CA ALA A 178 -17.80 -74.62 -39.33
C ALA A 178 -18.76 -75.30 -40.34
N HIS A 179 -19.18 -74.57 -41.37
CA HIS A 179 -19.98 -75.13 -42.45
C HIS A 179 -19.19 -76.21 -43.23
N LEU A 180 -17.94 -75.94 -43.60
CA LEU A 180 -17.09 -76.89 -44.28
C LEU A 180 -16.81 -78.15 -43.43
N GLU A 181 -16.56 -77.98 -42.12
CA GLU A 181 -16.42 -79.10 -41.19
C GLU A 181 -17.71 -79.94 -41.09
N SER A 182 -18.89 -79.33 -41.19
CA SER A 182 -20.15 -80.05 -41.24
C SER A 182 -20.26 -80.87 -42.52
N VAL A 183 -19.92 -80.28 -43.68
CA VAL A 183 -19.91 -80.99 -44.97
C VAL A 183 -18.96 -82.18 -44.91
N PHE A 184 -17.74 -82.01 -44.38
CA PHE A 184 -16.80 -83.11 -44.23
C PHE A 184 -17.31 -84.19 -43.27
N ARG A 185 -17.96 -83.81 -42.16
CA ARG A 185 -18.60 -84.77 -41.26
C ARG A 185 -19.68 -85.59 -41.97
N ASP A 186 -20.58 -84.91 -42.69
CA ASP A 186 -21.64 -85.56 -43.46
C ASP A 186 -21.07 -86.50 -44.53
N GLU A 187 -19.98 -86.12 -45.20
CA GLU A 187 -19.26 -86.98 -46.14
C GLU A 187 -18.60 -88.18 -45.45
N THR A 188 -17.95 -87.99 -44.29
CA THR A 188 -17.37 -89.10 -43.53
C THR A 188 -18.43 -90.08 -43.04
N ASP A 189 -19.59 -89.59 -42.58
CA ASP A 189 -20.71 -90.42 -42.15
C ASP A 189 -21.30 -91.17 -43.34
N ARG A 190 -21.40 -90.54 -44.50
CA ARG A 190 -21.82 -91.19 -45.75
C ARG A 190 -20.84 -92.26 -46.19
N LEU A 191 -19.54 -92.00 -46.15
CA LEU A 191 -18.50 -93.00 -46.46
C LEU A 191 -18.51 -94.14 -45.44
N ALA A 192 -18.74 -93.87 -44.17
CA ALA A 192 -18.88 -94.89 -43.13
C ALA A 192 -20.13 -95.75 -43.37
N ALA A 193 -21.27 -95.14 -43.73
CA ALA A 193 -22.48 -95.86 -44.11
C ALA A 193 -22.27 -96.73 -45.36
N GLN A 194 -21.58 -96.21 -46.38
CA GLN A 194 -21.19 -96.99 -47.57
C GLN A 194 -20.27 -98.15 -47.21
N ARG A 195 -19.30 -97.95 -46.30
CA ARG A 195 -18.44 -99.04 -45.80
C ARG A 195 -19.24 -100.08 -45.05
N GLN A 196 -20.18 -99.69 -44.20
CA GLN A 196 -21.08 -100.64 -43.51
C GLN A 196 -21.95 -101.42 -44.50
N GLU A 197 -22.45 -100.76 -45.55
CA GLU A 197 -23.22 -101.42 -46.60
C GLU A 197 -22.36 -102.41 -47.41
N LEU A 198 -21.13 -102.01 -47.76
CA LEU A 198 -20.16 -102.89 -48.40
C LEU A 198 -19.75 -104.04 -47.49
N ALA A 199 -19.52 -103.80 -46.20
CA ALA A 199 -19.23 -104.83 -45.22
C ALA A 199 -20.41 -105.81 -45.07
N ALA A 200 -21.65 -105.33 -45.04
CA ALA A 200 -22.83 -106.19 -45.04
C ALA A 200 -22.94 -107.02 -46.34
N LYS A 201 -22.56 -106.45 -47.49
CA LYS A 201 -22.45 -107.19 -48.75
C LYS A 201 -21.32 -108.23 -48.70
N GLU A 202 -20.17 -107.90 -48.11
CA GLU A 202 -19.05 -108.83 -47.89
C GLU A 202 -19.45 -109.96 -46.94
N GLU A 203 -20.15 -109.68 -45.84
CA GLU A 203 -20.69 -110.69 -44.93
C GLU A 203 -21.69 -111.59 -45.65
N SER A 204 -22.60 -111.04 -46.46
CA SER A 204 -23.52 -111.82 -47.29
C SER A 204 -22.78 -112.68 -48.33
N LEU A 205 -21.70 -112.17 -48.91
CA LEU A 205 -20.81 -112.94 -49.80
C LEU A 205 -20.05 -114.03 -49.05
N LEU A 206 -19.59 -113.76 -47.83
CA LEU A 206 -18.93 -114.75 -46.96
C LEU A 206 -19.92 -115.82 -46.50
N GLU A 207 -21.17 -115.47 -46.21
CA GLU A 207 -22.25 -116.44 -45.97
C GLU A 207 -22.53 -117.26 -47.23
N ALA A 208 -22.61 -116.64 -48.41
CA ALA A 208 -22.74 -117.36 -49.68
C ALA A 208 -21.53 -118.28 -49.94
N GLN A 209 -20.31 -117.84 -49.59
CA GLN A 209 -19.10 -118.68 -49.61
C GLN A 209 -19.16 -119.80 -48.58
N ARG A 210 -19.69 -119.59 -47.38
CA ARG A 210 -19.92 -120.65 -46.38
C ARG A 210 -20.98 -121.65 -46.85
N TYR A 211 -22.03 -121.20 -47.52
CA TYR A 211 -23.00 -122.07 -48.18
C TYR A 211 -22.35 -122.88 -49.30
N LEU A 212 -21.46 -122.28 -50.08
CA LEU A 212 -20.67 -123.01 -51.09
C LEU A 212 -19.64 -123.95 -50.46
N ALA A 213 -18.98 -123.56 -49.38
CA ALA A 213 -18.02 -124.37 -48.66
C ALA A 213 -18.70 -125.57 -47.98
N THR A 214 -19.91 -125.40 -47.45
CA THR A 214 -20.72 -126.52 -46.92
C THR A 214 -21.28 -127.42 -48.02
N VAL A 215 -21.54 -126.89 -49.22
CA VAL A 215 -21.86 -127.69 -50.42
C VAL A 215 -20.63 -128.43 -50.95
N ILE A 216 -19.43 -127.88 -50.77
CA ILE A 216 -18.14 -128.48 -51.20
C ILE A 216 -17.59 -129.46 -50.14
N GLU A 217 -17.81 -129.24 -48.84
CA GLU A 217 -17.47 -130.19 -47.75
C GLU A 217 -18.36 -131.46 -47.76
N ALA A 218 -19.45 -131.47 -48.54
CA ALA A 218 -20.23 -132.68 -48.84
C ALA A 218 -19.62 -133.54 -49.97
N ALA A 219 -18.44 -133.20 -50.49
CA ALA A 219 -17.65 -134.01 -51.43
C ALA A 219 -16.14 -133.95 -51.08
N ASP A 220 -15.70 -134.93 -50.29
CA ASP A 220 -14.33 -135.18 -49.79
C ASP A 220 -13.18 -134.88 -50.77
N ILE A 221 -12.35 -133.86 -50.49
CA ILE A 221 -10.90 -133.79 -50.85
C ILE A 221 -10.14 -132.84 -49.87
N GLY A 222 -9.30 -133.39 -48.97
CA GLY A 222 -8.23 -132.62 -48.29
C GLY A 222 -6.91 -132.64 -49.10
N PRO A 223 -5.72 -132.29 -48.57
CA PRO A 223 -5.29 -131.36 -47.50
C PRO A 223 -4.29 -130.31 -48.07
N ARG A 224 -3.49 -129.60 -47.23
CA ARG A 224 -2.00 -129.43 -47.38
C ARG A 224 -1.44 -128.07 -46.93
N GLU A 225 -0.55 -128.13 -45.93
CA GLU A 225 0.40 -127.10 -45.51
C GLU A 225 1.50 -126.88 -46.57
N ALA A 226 2.01 -125.64 -46.69
CA ALA A 226 3.31 -125.35 -47.30
C ALA A 226 3.90 -124.03 -46.76
N GLU A 227 5.22 -124.04 -46.60
CA GLU A 227 6.07 -123.09 -45.87
C GLU A 227 6.47 -121.80 -46.64
N ARG A 228 7.00 -120.83 -45.85
CA ARG A 228 7.79 -119.58 -46.07
C ARG A 228 8.67 -119.49 -47.36
N PRO A 229 9.14 -118.29 -47.87
CA PRO A 229 9.96 -117.27 -47.14
C PRO A 229 9.94 -115.79 -47.65
N SER A 230 10.86 -114.96 -47.10
CA SER A 230 10.96 -113.48 -46.97
C SER A 230 11.63 -112.67 -48.15
N PRO A 231 12.25 -111.47 -47.97
CA PRO A 231 11.85 -110.06 -48.29
C PRO A 231 12.73 -109.36 -49.41
N PRO A 232 13.12 -108.04 -49.35
CA PRO A 232 12.58 -106.75 -49.88
C PRO A 232 13.43 -106.17 -51.09
N PRO A 233 13.42 -104.87 -51.53
CA PRO A 233 14.09 -103.72 -50.83
C PRO A 233 13.64 -102.23 -51.12
N ALA A 234 14.18 -101.32 -50.28
CA ALA A 234 14.68 -99.92 -50.46
C ALA A 234 13.90 -98.77 -51.16
N ASP A 235 13.76 -97.60 -50.48
CA ASP A 235 14.64 -96.42 -50.68
C ASP A 235 14.38 -95.29 -49.64
N GLU A 236 15.45 -94.57 -49.31
CA GLU A 236 15.62 -93.41 -48.41
C GLU A 236 16.42 -92.32 -49.22
N PRO A 237 16.80 -91.12 -48.72
CA PRO A 237 16.10 -89.88 -48.30
C PRO A 237 16.49 -88.67 -49.22
N PRO A 238 16.38 -87.36 -48.82
CA PRO A 238 17.45 -86.71 -48.03
C PRO A 238 17.01 -85.61 -47.01
N ALA A 239 17.92 -85.28 -46.08
CA ALA A 239 17.96 -84.07 -45.22
C ALA A 239 19.09 -83.12 -45.74
N PRO A 240 19.58 -82.02 -45.07
CA PRO A 240 19.31 -81.43 -43.75
C PRO A 240 19.42 -79.86 -43.67
N THR A 241 19.78 -79.33 -42.49
CA THR A 241 20.15 -77.95 -42.05
C THR A 241 19.01 -77.17 -41.36
N GLU A 242 19.13 -76.56 -40.17
CA GLU A 242 20.25 -76.23 -39.28
C GLU A 242 19.66 -75.98 -37.86
N SER A 243 20.40 -76.30 -36.79
CA SER A 243 20.14 -75.84 -35.41
C SER A 243 20.90 -74.51 -35.17
N PRO A 244 20.59 -73.64 -34.17
CA PRO A 244 20.84 -73.92 -32.74
C PRO A 244 19.85 -73.24 -31.72
N SER A 245 19.46 -73.95 -30.66
CA SER A 245 19.87 -73.80 -29.23
C SER A 245 19.13 -72.75 -28.35
N PRO A 246 18.64 -73.13 -27.15
CA PRO A 246 18.30 -72.25 -26.00
C PRO A 246 19.60 -71.97 -25.17
N PRO A 247 19.65 -71.40 -23.93
CA PRO A 247 18.66 -70.94 -22.93
C PRO A 247 18.96 -69.50 -22.37
N MET A 248 18.15 -68.89 -21.48
CA MET A 248 18.34 -68.88 -20.03
C MET A 248 17.23 -68.07 -19.30
N PRO A 249 16.88 -68.43 -18.05
CA PRO A 249 16.22 -67.57 -17.05
C PRO A 249 17.27 -66.79 -16.23
N ILE A 250 16.97 -65.56 -15.78
CA ILE A 250 17.69 -64.65 -14.84
C ILE A 250 17.20 -63.22 -15.23
N VAL A 251 16.84 -62.24 -14.41
CA VAL A 251 16.90 -61.97 -12.97
C VAL A 251 16.00 -60.74 -12.71
N ALA A 252 15.43 -60.66 -11.50
CA ALA A 252 14.77 -59.46 -10.99
C ALA A 252 15.74 -58.27 -10.87
N PRO A 253 15.32 -57.02 -11.10
CA PRO A 253 15.91 -55.90 -10.40
C PRO A 253 15.19 -55.75 -9.06
N THR A 254 15.86 -56.24 -8.02
CA THR A 254 15.74 -55.70 -6.67
C THR A 254 15.95 -54.19 -6.77
N GLY A 255 15.02 -53.40 -6.23
CA GLY A 255 15.21 -51.96 -6.17
C GLY A 255 16.43 -51.57 -5.33
N PRO A 256 16.98 -50.36 -5.51
CA PRO A 256 17.60 -49.67 -4.41
C PRO A 256 16.52 -49.03 -3.54
N LYS A 257 16.62 -49.34 -2.25
CA LYS A 257 15.92 -48.73 -1.13
C LYS A 257 15.98 -47.19 -1.15
N PRO A 258 15.01 -46.55 -0.48
CA PRO A 258 14.98 -45.12 -0.25
C PRO A 258 16.20 -44.69 0.57
N VAL A 259 16.94 -43.72 0.06
CA VAL A 259 17.85 -42.93 0.90
C VAL A 259 17.00 -41.96 1.71
N GLU A 260 16.78 -42.38 2.95
CA GLU A 260 17.03 -41.58 4.15
C GLU A 260 16.86 -40.08 3.99
N ALA A 261 15.74 -39.62 4.55
CA ALA A 261 15.69 -38.36 5.24
C ALA A 261 16.78 -38.33 6.32
N GLU A 262 17.80 -37.50 6.13
CA GLU A 262 18.58 -36.89 7.20
C GLU A 262 18.97 -35.47 6.78
N ASN A 263 18.04 -34.54 7.03
CA ASN A 263 18.32 -33.29 7.71
C ASN A 263 16.99 -32.73 8.22
N SER A 264 16.67 -33.16 9.43
CA SER A 264 16.16 -32.41 10.58
C SER A 264 15.43 -31.06 10.36
N PRO A 265 14.47 -30.67 11.24
CA PRO A 265 13.94 -31.38 12.41
C PRO A 265 12.41 -31.38 12.51
N GLU A 266 11.91 -32.37 13.24
CA GLU A 266 10.60 -32.38 13.88
C GLU A 266 10.54 -31.36 15.06
N PRO A 267 9.39 -31.18 15.71
CA PRO A 267 8.68 -29.91 15.83
C PRO A 267 9.06 -29.12 17.10
N GLU A 268 9.47 -27.86 16.96
CA GLU A 268 9.57 -26.95 18.10
C GLU A 268 8.45 -25.91 18.12
N ALA A 269 7.52 -26.14 19.06
CA ALA A 269 6.60 -25.15 19.56
C ALA A 269 7.36 -23.95 20.14
N ARG A 270 7.19 -22.79 19.52
CA ARG A 270 7.10 -21.45 20.14
C ARG A 270 6.50 -20.49 19.11
N PRO A 271 5.48 -19.68 19.46
CA PRO A 271 4.92 -18.72 18.52
C PRO A 271 5.98 -17.65 18.26
N ALA A 272 6.64 -17.71 17.11
CA ALA A 272 7.45 -16.61 16.63
C ALA A 272 6.49 -15.43 16.48
N VAL A 273 6.55 -14.52 17.45
CA VAL A 273 5.78 -13.27 17.46
C VAL A 273 5.92 -12.63 16.09
N THR A 274 4.87 -12.76 15.29
CA THR A 274 4.96 -12.34 13.89
C THR A 274 4.91 -10.83 13.83
N ARG A 275 5.60 -10.25 12.84
CA ARG A 275 5.50 -8.82 12.53
C ARG A 275 4.04 -8.36 12.41
N ALA A 276 3.17 -9.23 11.90
CA ALA A 276 1.73 -9.01 11.82
C ALA A 276 1.10 -8.83 13.21
N GLU A 277 1.40 -9.73 14.16
CA GLU A 277 0.92 -9.63 15.53
C GLU A 277 1.38 -8.36 16.27
N ALA A 278 2.61 -7.92 16.01
CA ALA A 278 3.15 -6.68 16.56
C ALA A 278 2.48 -5.44 15.97
N MET A 279 2.23 -5.44 14.66
CA MET A 279 1.53 -4.37 13.96
C MET A 279 0.06 -4.27 14.37
N ASP A 280 -0.63 -5.41 14.54
CA ASP A 280 -2.03 -5.44 14.96
C ASP A 280 -2.22 -4.92 16.39
N ARG A 281 -1.28 -5.23 17.30
CA ARG A 281 -1.30 -4.70 18.66
C ARG A 281 -0.95 -3.22 18.71
N LEU A 282 0.05 -2.79 17.94
CA LEU A 282 0.41 -1.37 17.81
C LEU A 282 -0.76 -0.55 17.26
N THR A 283 -1.46 -1.07 16.25
CA THR A 283 -2.62 -0.41 15.63
C THR A 283 -3.76 -0.25 16.65
N ARG A 284 -4.08 -1.32 17.40
CA ARG A 284 -5.08 -1.27 18.48
C ARG A 284 -4.70 -0.28 19.59
N ALA A 285 -3.43 -0.21 19.99
CA ALA A 285 -2.94 0.74 20.99
C ALA A 285 -3.06 2.20 20.50
N ILE A 286 -2.76 2.46 19.23
CA ILE A 286 -2.89 3.79 18.61
C ILE A 286 -4.36 4.23 18.56
N GLU A 287 -5.28 3.35 18.18
CA GLU A 287 -6.71 3.67 18.18
C GLU A 287 -7.26 3.95 19.58
N ALA A 288 -6.87 3.13 20.56
CA ALA A 288 -7.26 3.34 21.95
C ALA A 288 -6.73 4.67 22.50
N TRP A 289 -5.47 5.01 22.19
CA TRP A 289 -4.87 6.30 22.53
C TRP A 289 -5.59 7.48 21.89
N LYS A 290 -5.98 7.38 20.61
CA LYS A 290 -6.76 8.43 19.92
C LYS A 290 -8.11 8.63 20.60
N ARG A 291 -8.86 7.56 20.87
CA ARG A 291 -10.14 7.66 21.61
C ARG A 291 -9.96 8.27 23.01
N ALA A 292 -8.85 7.98 23.70
CA ALA A 292 -8.54 8.56 25.00
C ALA A 292 -8.18 10.06 24.93
N ARG A 293 -7.43 10.46 23.91
CA ARG A 293 -7.11 11.86 23.63
C ARG A 293 -8.35 12.66 23.29
N ASP A 294 -9.20 12.12 22.43
CA ASP A 294 -10.42 12.79 21.95
C ASP A 294 -11.48 12.87 23.07
N SER A 295 -11.36 12.04 24.12
CA SER A 295 -12.12 12.18 25.39
C SER A 295 -11.45 13.10 26.42
N GLY A 296 -10.41 13.86 26.04
CA GLY A 296 -9.78 14.88 26.86
C GLY A 296 -8.80 14.37 27.92
N ARG A 297 -8.31 13.12 27.83
CA ARG A 297 -7.34 12.59 28.80
C ARG A 297 -5.91 13.06 28.49
N ASN A 298 -5.11 13.22 29.53
CA ASN A 298 -3.68 13.50 29.40
C ASN A 298 -2.97 12.22 28.92
N VAL A 299 -2.60 12.20 27.64
CA VAL A 299 -2.02 11.02 26.97
C VAL A 299 -0.57 11.26 26.50
N GLY A 300 0.13 12.21 27.12
CA GLY A 300 1.48 12.63 26.74
C GLY A 300 2.53 11.51 26.90
N GLU A 301 2.50 10.79 28.02
CA GLU A 301 3.43 9.69 28.31
C GLU A 301 3.17 8.49 27.39
N MET A 302 1.89 8.18 27.14
CA MET A 302 1.46 7.13 26.21
C MET A 302 1.89 7.42 24.76
N ARG A 303 1.97 8.70 24.37
CA ARG A 303 2.47 9.10 23.04
C ARG A 303 3.96 8.76 22.87
N ASN A 304 4.75 8.92 23.93
CA ASN A 304 6.17 8.57 23.91
C ASN A 304 6.37 7.05 23.85
N ALA A 305 5.58 6.29 24.62
CA ALA A 305 5.58 4.83 24.57
C ALA A 305 5.16 4.27 23.20
N LEU A 306 4.14 4.85 22.56
CA LEU A 306 3.73 4.49 21.19
C LEU A 306 4.80 4.81 20.14
N LYS A 307 5.57 5.89 20.33
CA LYS A 307 6.70 6.22 19.46
C LYS A 307 7.81 5.18 19.58
N LEU A 308 8.19 4.81 20.80
CA LEU A 308 9.16 3.76 21.07
C LEU A 308 8.70 2.39 20.53
N ALA A 309 7.41 2.07 20.65
CA ALA A 309 6.84 0.85 20.10
C ALA A 309 6.93 0.82 18.56
N LYS A 310 6.66 1.95 17.90
CA LYS A 310 6.81 2.09 16.44
C LYS A 310 8.27 1.92 15.99
N ASP A 311 9.20 2.54 16.70
CA ASP A 311 10.64 2.42 16.42
C ASP A 311 11.12 0.98 16.63
N ALA A 312 10.59 0.27 17.62
CA ALA A 312 10.86 -1.15 17.86
C ALA A 312 10.35 -2.07 16.74
N VAL A 313 9.16 -1.79 16.16
CA VAL A 313 8.68 -2.52 14.97
C VAL A 313 9.57 -2.27 13.76
N GLN A 314 10.03 -1.03 13.56
CA GLN A 314 10.93 -0.67 12.46
C GLN A 314 12.31 -1.34 12.62
N ALA A 315 12.78 -1.51 13.86
CA ALA A 315 14.02 -2.20 14.18
C ALA A 315 13.92 -3.74 14.20
N GLY A 316 12.75 -4.32 13.87
CA GLY A 316 12.53 -5.77 13.88
C GLY A 316 12.41 -6.41 15.27
N LYS A 317 12.32 -5.59 16.33
CA LYS A 317 12.19 -6.05 17.73
C LYS A 317 10.71 -6.20 18.12
N TYR A 318 10.05 -7.20 17.54
CA TYR A 318 8.58 -7.37 17.63
C TYR A 318 8.07 -7.66 19.05
N GLU A 319 8.83 -8.40 19.86
CA GLU A 319 8.48 -8.67 21.26
C GLU A 319 8.50 -7.39 22.12
N SER A 320 9.48 -6.52 21.90
CA SER A 320 9.58 -5.23 22.60
C SER A 320 8.46 -4.29 22.17
N ALA A 321 8.12 -4.27 20.88
CA ALA A 321 7.00 -3.50 20.36
C ALA A 321 5.65 -3.94 20.95
N ILE A 322 5.44 -5.25 21.08
CA ILE A 322 4.22 -5.79 21.69
C ILE A 322 4.14 -5.45 23.16
N ARG A 323 5.22 -5.58 23.92
CA ARG A 323 5.24 -5.20 25.34
C ARG A 323 4.84 -3.73 25.53
N LEU A 324 5.45 -2.83 24.78
CA LEU A 324 5.14 -1.39 24.85
C LEU A 324 3.71 -1.05 24.39
N ALA A 325 3.20 -1.75 23.37
CA ALA A 325 1.82 -1.57 22.92
C ALA A 325 0.80 -2.12 23.93
N THR A 326 1.11 -3.23 24.60
CA THR A 326 0.27 -3.81 25.67
C THR A 326 0.27 -2.93 26.92
N GLU A 327 1.43 -2.39 27.31
CA GLU A 327 1.55 -1.44 28.42
C GLU A 327 0.68 -0.20 28.22
N VAL A 328 0.70 0.40 27.02
CA VAL A 328 -0.21 1.50 26.66
C VAL A 328 -1.68 1.09 26.74
N LEU A 329 -2.03 -0.12 26.31
CA LEU A 329 -3.41 -0.62 26.38
C LEU A 329 -3.86 -0.87 27.82
N ASP A 330 -2.98 -1.37 28.68
CA ASP A 330 -3.27 -1.64 30.09
C ASP A 330 -3.35 -0.35 30.90
N ASP A 331 -2.50 0.64 30.65
CA ASP A 331 -2.60 1.98 31.25
C ASP A 331 -3.88 2.70 30.84
N LEU A 332 -4.32 2.50 29.58
CA LEU A 332 -5.59 3.03 29.09
C LEU A 332 -6.81 2.31 29.69
N ARG A 333 -6.66 1.05 30.13
CA ARG A 333 -7.71 0.22 30.76
C ARG A 333 -7.77 0.40 32.28
N SER A 334 -6.63 0.46 32.96
CA SER A 334 -6.54 0.70 34.40
C SER A 334 -7.10 2.08 34.76
N ALA A 335 -6.88 3.08 33.89
CA ALA A 335 -7.51 4.40 33.99
C ALA A 335 -9.04 4.40 33.76
N VAL A 336 -9.61 3.34 33.19
CA VAL A 336 -11.07 3.18 33.00
C VAL A 336 -11.73 2.50 34.21
N ILE A 337 -11.01 1.65 34.93
CA ILE A 337 -11.50 0.95 36.14
C ILE A 337 -11.41 1.84 37.40
N ALA A 338 -10.58 2.89 37.38
CA ALA A 338 -10.43 3.84 38.47
C ALA A 338 -11.47 5.00 38.48
N ARG A 339 -12.53 4.90 37.67
CA ARG A 339 -13.75 5.73 37.74
C ARG A 339 -14.90 4.88 38.25
#